data_AF-A0A9D8G8S9-F1
#
_entry.id   AF-A0A9D8G8S9-F1
#
_cell.length_a   1.000
_cell.length_b   1.000
_cell.length_c   1.000
_cell.angle_alpha   90.00
_cell.angle_beta   90.00
_cell.angle_gamma   90.00
#
_symmetry.space_group_name_H-M   'P 1'
#
loop_
_entity.id
_entity.type
_entity.pdbx_description
1 polymer ?
#
loop_
_entity_poly.entity_id
_entity_poly.type
_entity_poly.pdbx_seq_one_letter_code
_entity_poly.pdbx_strand_id
1 'polypeptide(L)'
;METRRTKDEERRTKGEKEMALSTQHSAPRYHPNRLGLIGWLAGGRWGIERYVYTLHRITGLGILSYFLLHIFVTATRALGQNWWEGAMARVDHRVFHIGEFLVFAAFAFHAANGIRLVLIELGWAVGKPEEPVYPYRTSLNVQRPLLAAMMILAAILIALGGWDFISLPHGH
;
A
#
# COMPACT_ATOMS: atom_id res chain seq x y z
N MET A 1 65.11 15.05 22.54
CA MET A 1 64.72 14.65 21.17
C MET A 1 63.78 13.43 21.17
N GLU A 2 63.93 12.53 22.14
CA GLU A 2 63.21 11.26 22.27
C GLU A 2 61.71 11.40 22.61
N THR A 3 61.34 12.42 23.38
CA THR A 3 59.95 12.69 23.81
C THR A 3 58.99 13.11 22.69
N ARG A 4 59.49 13.59 21.55
CA ARG A 4 58.65 13.90 20.38
C ARG A 4 58.32 12.65 19.58
N ARG A 5 59.28 11.72 19.46
CA ARG A 5 59.12 10.44 18.74
C ARG A 5 57.99 9.60 19.35
N THR A 6 57.98 9.47 20.67
CA THR A 6 56.97 8.69 21.38
C THR A 6 55.56 9.26 21.22
N LYS A 7 55.42 10.59 21.24
CA LYS A 7 54.14 11.29 21.06
C LYS A 7 53.60 11.20 19.63
N ASP A 8 54.49 11.16 18.65
CA ASP A 8 54.11 10.97 17.24
C ASP A 8 53.69 9.53 16.96
N GLU A 9 54.34 8.56 17.61
CA GLU A 9 54.00 7.13 17.56
C GLU A 9 52.65 6.84 18.24
N GLU A 10 52.38 7.48 19.37
CA GLU A 10 51.08 7.40 20.05
C GLU A 10 49.94 8.01 19.22
N ARG A 11 50.19 9.13 18.51
CA ARG A 11 49.21 9.71 17.59
C ARG A 11 48.95 8.82 16.38
N ARG A 12 49.98 8.19 15.82
CA ARG A 12 49.83 7.25 14.69
C ARG A 12 49.02 6.04 15.10
N THR A 13 49.36 5.39 16.20
CA THR A 13 48.63 4.23 16.71
C THR A 13 47.19 4.58 17.10
N LYS A 14 46.95 5.79 17.63
CA LYS A 14 45.59 6.28 17.89
C LYS A 14 44.80 6.50 16.60
N GLY A 15 45.40 7.14 15.58
CA GLY A 15 44.76 7.32 14.27
C GLY A 15 44.46 6.00 13.56
N GLU A 16 45.37 5.02 13.64
CA GLU A 16 45.15 3.67 13.12
C GLU A 16 44.01 2.95 13.85
N LYS A 17 43.95 3.06 15.18
CA LYS A 17 42.86 2.48 15.99
C LYS A 17 41.52 3.14 15.68
N GLU A 18 41.48 4.46 15.53
CA GLU A 18 40.26 5.20 15.19
C GLU A 18 39.77 4.86 13.76
N MET A 19 40.69 4.73 12.80
CA MET A 19 40.39 4.32 11.42
C MET A 19 39.91 2.85 11.35
N ALA A 20 40.51 1.95 12.15
CA ALA A 20 40.06 0.57 12.26
C ALA A 20 38.66 0.49 12.89
N LEU A 21 38.38 1.30 13.91
CA LEU A 21 37.08 1.34 14.59
C LEU A 21 35.96 1.91 13.70
N SER A 22 36.24 2.95 12.90
CA SER A 22 35.27 3.50 11.94
C SER A 22 34.96 2.52 10.79
N THR A 23 35.95 1.74 10.38
CA THR A 23 35.80 0.72 9.33
C THR A 23 34.93 -0.44 9.81
N GLN A 24 35.06 -0.85 11.08
CA GLN A 24 34.29 -1.97 11.64
C GLN A 24 32.79 -1.68 11.80
N HIS A 25 32.41 -0.42 12.05
CA HIS A 25 31.00 0.00 12.17
C HIS A 25 30.27 0.14 10.82
N SER A 26 31.00 0.04 9.70
CA SER A 26 30.52 0.34 8.35
C SER A 26 30.26 -0.89 7.48
N ALA A 27 30.56 -2.10 7.97
CA ALA A 27 30.38 -3.33 7.19
C ALA A 27 28.89 -3.56 6.89
N PRO A 28 28.46 -3.63 5.61
CA PRO A 28 27.06 -3.83 5.28
C PRO A 28 26.61 -5.22 5.76
N ARG A 29 25.62 -5.27 6.65
CA ARG A 29 24.99 -6.53 7.07
C ARG A 29 24.30 -7.19 5.88
N TYR A 30 24.92 -8.23 5.34
CA TYR A 30 24.33 -9.06 4.29
C TYR A 30 23.18 -9.88 4.90
N HIS A 31 21.93 -9.48 4.61
CA HIS A 31 20.77 -10.28 4.94
C HIS A 31 20.50 -11.27 3.79
N PRO A 32 20.56 -12.59 4.02
CA PRO A 32 20.24 -13.56 2.97
C PRO A 32 18.76 -13.43 2.59
N ASN A 33 18.47 -12.86 1.41
CA ASN A 33 17.12 -12.71 0.87
C ASN A 33 16.62 -14.05 0.28
N ARG A 34 16.50 -15.07 1.13
CA ARG A 34 16.03 -16.42 0.75
C ARG A 34 14.50 -16.55 0.81
N LEU A 35 13.81 -15.42 0.91
CA LEU A 35 12.39 -15.37 1.23
C LEU A 35 11.52 -15.65 0.00
N GLY A 36 12.04 -15.56 -1.23
CA GLY A 36 11.32 -16.01 -2.45
C GLY A 36 9.96 -15.32 -2.66
N LEU A 37 9.06 -15.97 -3.42
CA LEU A 37 7.71 -15.44 -3.69
C LEU A 37 6.86 -15.30 -2.41
N ILE A 38 6.96 -16.28 -1.51
CA ILE A 38 6.24 -16.29 -0.21
C ILE A 38 6.75 -15.16 0.69
N GLY A 39 8.04 -14.85 0.62
CA GLY A 39 8.68 -13.71 1.23
C GLY A 39 8.28 -12.36 0.68
N TRP A 40 8.01 -12.31 -0.61
CA TRP A 40 7.49 -11.13 -1.28
C TRP A 40 6.04 -10.86 -0.88
N LEU A 41 5.23 -11.90 -0.67
CA LEU A 41 3.82 -11.80 -0.27
C LEU A 41 3.62 -11.67 1.26
N ALA A 42 4.38 -12.42 2.06
CA ALA A 42 4.16 -12.63 3.49
C ALA A 42 5.42 -12.44 4.36
N GLY A 43 6.58 -12.09 3.78
CA GLY A 43 7.81 -11.84 4.53
C GLY A 43 7.68 -10.57 5.38
N GLY A 44 7.39 -10.73 6.67
CA GLY A 44 6.95 -9.70 7.63
C GLY A 44 7.95 -8.59 8.00
N ARG A 45 8.58 -7.94 7.02
CA ARG A 45 9.40 -6.72 7.22
C ARG A 45 8.95 -5.53 6.38
N TRP A 46 7.85 -5.65 5.63
CA TRP A 46 7.33 -4.56 4.82
C TRP A 46 6.32 -3.74 5.63
N GLY A 47 6.49 -2.42 5.65
CA GLY A 47 5.52 -1.52 6.29
C GLY A 47 4.13 -1.61 5.66
N ILE A 48 3.10 -1.20 6.41
CA ILE A 48 1.67 -1.15 6.00
C ILE A 48 1.50 -0.48 4.63
N GLU A 49 2.36 0.49 4.33
CA GLU A 49 2.40 1.25 3.09
C GLU A 49 2.52 0.34 1.85
N ARG A 50 3.29 -0.75 1.93
CA ARG A 50 3.46 -1.69 0.81
C ARG A 50 2.21 -2.52 0.57
N TYR A 51 1.54 -2.97 1.63
CA TYR A 51 0.28 -3.69 1.52
C TYR A 51 -0.80 -2.82 0.90
N VAL A 52 -0.92 -1.57 1.37
CA VAL A 52 -1.89 -0.61 0.85
C VAL A 52 -1.62 -0.28 -0.63
N TYR A 53 -0.35 -0.16 -1.02
CA TYR A 53 0.04 0.00 -2.42
C TYR A 53 -0.37 -1.20 -3.29
N THR A 54 -0.03 -2.42 -2.86
CA THR A 54 -0.36 -3.64 -3.60
C THR A 54 -1.87 -3.81 -3.73
N LEU A 55 -2.60 -3.61 -2.64
CA LEU A 55 -4.07 -3.66 -2.64
C LEU A 55 -4.68 -2.61 -3.57
N HIS A 56 -4.11 -1.40 -3.68
CA HIS A 56 -4.65 -0.37 -4.57
C HIS A 56 -4.59 -0.80 -6.05
N ARG A 57 -3.53 -1.50 -6.44
CA ARG A 57 -3.41 -2.06 -7.79
C ARG A 57 -4.37 -3.22 -8.02
N ILE A 58 -4.47 -4.14 -7.05
CA ILE A 58 -5.36 -5.30 -7.15
C ILE A 58 -6.82 -4.85 -7.23
N THR A 59 -7.24 -3.91 -6.37
CA THR A 59 -8.59 -3.33 -6.39
C THR A 59 -8.86 -2.59 -7.69
N GLY A 60 -7.90 -1.83 -8.22
CA GLY A 60 -8.02 -1.17 -9.52
C GLY A 60 -8.26 -2.17 -10.66
N LEU A 61 -7.50 -3.28 -10.69
CA LEU A 61 -7.70 -4.34 -11.66
C LEU A 61 -9.07 -5.02 -11.49
N GLY A 62 -9.50 -5.29 -10.26
CA GLY A 62 -10.82 -5.86 -9.96
C GLY A 62 -11.97 -4.95 -10.43
N ILE A 63 -11.88 -3.65 -10.16
CA ILE A 63 -12.86 -2.65 -10.62
C ILE A 63 -12.89 -2.59 -12.15
N LEU A 64 -11.72 -2.59 -12.81
CA LEU A 64 -11.64 -2.63 -14.26
C LEU A 64 -12.31 -3.87 -14.84
N SER A 65 -12.06 -5.06 -14.27
CA SER A 65 -12.72 -6.29 -14.68
C SER A 65 -14.24 -6.23 -14.48
N TYR A 66 -14.70 -5.71 -13.34
CA TYR A 66 -16.12 -5.50 -13.10
C TYR A 66 -16.72 -4.52 -14.11
N PHE A 67 -16.05 -3.42 -14.43
CA PHE A 67 -16.52 -2.44 -15.39
C PHE A 67 -16.73 -3.05 -16.78
N LEU A 68 -15.80 -3.91 -17.24
CA LEU A 68 -15.97 -4.64 -18.50
C LEU A 68 -17.20 -5.57 -18.44
N LEU A 69 -17.32 -6.38 -17.39
CA LEU A 69 -18.49 -7.25 -17.19
C LEU A 69 -19.80 -6.45 -17.15
N HIS A 70 -19.80 -5.32 -16.45
CA HIS A 70 -20.94 -4.42 -16.29
C HIS A 70 -21.39 -3.85 -17.65
N ILE A 71 -20.45 -3.46 -18.52
CA ILE A 71 -20.77 -3.05 -19.89
C ILE A 71 -21.43 -4.19 -20.65
N PHE A 72 -20.90 -5.42 -20.58
CA PHE A 72 -21.50 -6.57 -21.29
C PHE A 72 -22.92 -6.87 -20.81
N VAL A 73 -23.15 -6.91 -19.49
CA VAL A 73 -24.47 -7.13 -18.91
C VAL A 73 -25.43 -6.02 -19.33
N THR A 74 -25.01 -4.75 -19.24
CA THR A 74 -25.85 -3.61 -19.61
C THR A 74 -26.13 -3.57 -21.12
N ALA A 75 -25.19 -3.98 -21.95
CA ALA A 75 -25.36 -4.05 -23.40
C ALA A 75 -26.45 -5.06 -23.83
N THR A 76 -26.74 -6.09 -23.02
CA THR A 76 -27.85 -7.01 -23.29
C THR A 76 -29.21 -6.30 -23.39
N ARG A 77 -29.35 -5.13 -22.75
CA ARG A 77 -30.54 -4.29 -22.87
C ARG A 77 -30.82 -3.85 -24.31
N ALA A 78 -29.78 -3.65 -25.12
CA ALA A 78 -29.92 -3.32 -26.53
C ALA A 78 -30.29 -4.53 -27.42
N LEU A 79 -30.12 -5.75 -26.91
CA LEU A 79 -30.40 -7.00 -27.64
C LEU A 79 -31.86 -7.46 -27.50
N GLY A 80 -32.66 -6.77 -26.69
CA GLY A 80 -34.08 -7.03 -26.47
C GLY A 80 -34.40 -7.69 -25.12
N GLN A 81 -35.69 -7.72 -24.79
CA GLN A 81 -36.19 -8.07 -23.46
C GLN A 81 -35.74 -9.45 -22.97
N ASN A 82 -35.81 -10.48 -23.83
CA ASN A 82 -35.43 -11.85 -23.46
C ASN A 82 -33.95 -11.95 -23.03
N TRP A 83 -33.05 -11.25 -23.73
CA TRP A 83 -31.62 -11.24 -23.37
C TRP A 83 -31.36 -10.49 -22.08
N TRP A 84 -32.07 -9.38 -21.87
CA TRP A 84 -32.01 -8.59 -20.64
C TRP A 84 -32.48 -9.39 -19.43
N GLU A 85 -33.66 -9.98 -19.49
CA GLU A 85 -34.23 -10.80 -18.41
C GLU A 85 -33.33 -12.00 -18.09
N GLY A 86 -32.82 -12.69 -19.12
CA GLY A 86 -31.88 -13.79 -18.94
C GLY A 86 -30.53 -13.37 -18.33
N ALA A 87 -30.06 -12.14 -18.57
CA ALA A 87 -28.87 -11.60 -17.93
C ALA A 87 -29.13 -11.20 -16.47
N MET A 88 -30.27 -10.53 -16.21
CA MET A 88 -30.70 -10.14 -14.87
C MET A 88 -30.90 -11.36 -13.96
N ALA A 89 -31.55 -12.42 -14.45
CA ALA A 89 -31.72 -13.66 -13.70
C ALA A 89 -30.39 -14.33 -13.28
N ARG A 90 -29.30 -14.12 -14.04
CA ARG A 90 -27.97 -14.65 -13.66
C ARG A 90 -27.31 -13.82 -12.56
N VAL A 91 -27.39 -12.50 -12.67
CA VAL A 91 -26.74 -11.59 -11.70
C VAL A 91 -27.53 -11.44 -10.40
N ASP A 92 -28.80 -11.84 -10.38
CA ASP A 92 -29.64 -11.92 -9.17
C ASP A 92 -29.26 -13.10 -8.25
N HIS A 93 -28.32 -13.95 -8.66
CA HIS A 93 -27.87 -15.05 -7.83
C HIS A 93 -27.01 -14.54 -6.65
N ARG A 94 -27.17 -15.13 -5.46
CA ARG A 94 -26.45 -14.77 -4.21
C ARG A 94 -24.94 -14.56 -4.36
N VAL A 95 -24.29 -15.36 -5.20
CA VAL A 95 -22.85 -15.25 -5.47
C VAL A 95 -22.49 -13.90 -6.12
N PHE A 96 -23.33 -13.39 -7.01
CA PHE A 96 -23.14 -12.09 -7.65
C PHE A 96 -23.38 -10.95 -6.67
N HIS A 97 -24.36 -11.03 -5.76
CA HIS A 97 -24.52 -10.04 -4.69
C HIS A 97 -23.30 -9.93 -3.77
N ILE A 98 -22.70 -11.07 -3.40
CA ILE A 98 -21.42 -11.06 -2.67
C ILE A 98 -20.33 -10.40 -3.53
N GLY A 99 -20.29 -10.71 -4.83
CA GLY A 99 -19.37 -10.07 -5.78
C GLY A 99 -19.56 -8.56 -5.88
N GLU A 100 -20.79 -8.07 -5.95
CA GLU A 100 -21.16 -6.66 -5.96
C GLU A 100 -20.67 -5.96 -4.70
N PHE A 101 -20.87 -6.57 -3.53
CA PHE A 101 -20.34 -6.05 -2.27
C PHE A 101 -18.80 -6.01 -2.26
N LEU A 102 -18.12 -7.04 -2.77
CA LEU A 102 -16.66 -7.05 -2.88
C LEU A 102 -16.16 -5.95 -3.82
N VAL A 103 -16.85 -5.71 -4.93
CA VAL A 103 -16.52 -4.61 -5.86
C VAL A 103 -16.76 -3.26 -5.19
N PHE A 104 -17.85 -3.10 -4.44
CA PHE A 104 -18.10 -1.89 -3.65
C PHE A 104 -16.99 -1.64 -2.63
N ALA A 105 -16.58 -2.67 -1.88
CA ALA A 105 -15.49 -2.55 -0.92
C ALA A 105 -14.15 -2.21 -1.60
N ALA A 106 -13.86 -2.85 -2.74
CA ALA A 106 -12.70 -2.53 -3.56
C ALA A 106 -12.74 -1.07 -4.04
N PHE A 107 -13.90 -0.57 -4.48
CA PHE A 107 -14.10 0.80 -4.90
C PHE A 107 -13.85 1.80 -3.77
N ALA A 108 -14.46 1.60 -2.60
CA ALA A 108 -14.29 2.48 -1.44
C ALA A 108 -12.82 2.60 -1.03
N PHE A 109 -12.12 1.46 -0.95
CA PHE A 109 -10.68 1.42 -0.67
C PHE A 109 -9.88 2.11 -1.79
N HIS A 110 -10.14 1.77 -3.06
CA HIS A 110 -9.39 2.30 -4.20
C HIS A 110 -9.54 3.81 -4.32
N ALA A 111 -10.76 4.34 -4.16
CA ALA A 111 -11.05 5.76 -4.23
C ALA A 111 -10.39 6.53 -3.07
N ALA A 112 -10.56 6.08 -1.82
CA ALA A 112 -9.94 6.74 -0.67
C ALA A 112 -8.41 6.73 -0.77
N ASN A 113 -7.82 5.61 -1.21
CA ASN A 113 -6.39 5.51 -1.43
C ASN A 113 -5.90 6.36 -2.61
N GLY A 114 -6.68 6.44 -3.69
CA GLY A 114 -6.39 7.30 -4.84
C GLY A 114 -6.39 8.78 -4.46
N ILE A 115 -7.40 9.23 -3.71
CA ILE A 115 -7.46 10.58 -3.14
C ILE A 115 -6.20 10.86 -2.32
N ARG A 116 -5.79 9.95 -1.44
CA ARG A 116 -4.53 10.10 -0.68
C ARG A 116 -3.34 10.40 -1.58
N LEU A 117 -3.19 9.63 -2.66
CA LEU A 117 -2.05 9.78 -3.57
C LEU A 117 -2.10 11.13 -4.29
N VAL A 118 -3.28 11.55 -4.75
CA VAL A 118 -3.47 12.89 -5.34
C VAL A 118 -3.10 13.99 -4.36
N LEU A 119 -3.53 13.89 -3.10
CA LEU A 119 -3.17 14.89 -2.06
C LEU A 119 -1.66 14.96 -1.79
N ILE A 120 -0.98 13.82 -1.84
CA ILE A 120 0.48 13.76 -1.69
C ILE A 120 1.17 14.39 -2.91
N GLU A 121 0.69 14.10 -4.12
CA GLU A 121 1.22 14.65 -5.37
C GLU A 121 1.06 16.18 -5.44
N LEU A 122 -0.05 16.70 -4.90
CA LEU A 122 -0.29 18.14 -4.74
C LEU A 122 0.53 18.79 -3.60
N GLY A 123 1.36 18.02 -2.90
CA GLY A 123 2.29 18.53 -1.90
C GLY A 123 1.70 18.72 -0.49
N TRP A 124 0.43 18.38 -0.24
CA TRP A 124 -0.24 18.68 1.02
C TRP A 124 0.30 17.88 2.22
N ALA A 125 0.89 16.71 1.98
CA ALA A 125 1.38 15.81 3.03
C ALA A 125 2.84 15.34 2.81
N VAL A 126 3.64 16.11 2.07
CA VAL A 126 5.03 15.73 1.72
C VAL A 126 6.04 16.12 2.82
N GLY A 127 5.71 17.08 3.67
CA GLY A 127 6.64 17.65 4.66
C GLY A 127 7.56 18.71 4.07
N LYS A 128 8.51 19.22 4.87
CA LYS A 128 9.50 20.19 4.39
C LYS A 128 10.53 19.46 3.50
N PRO A 129 10.89 20.01 2.32
CA PRO A 129 12.03 19.51 1.55
C PRO A 129 13.28 19.60 2.42
N GLU A 130 13.94 18.48 2.67
CA GLU A 130 15.19 18.41 3.41
C GLU A 130 16.23 17.76 2.49
N GLU A 131 17.45 18.29 2.47
CA GLU A 131 18.52 17.72 1.67
C GLU A 131 18.79 16.28 2.14
N PRO A 132 18.93 15.31 1.22
CA PRO A 132 19.18 13.92 1.57
C PRO A 132 20.65 13.74 2.00
N VAL A 133 20.99 14.29 3.17
CA VAL A 133 22.28 14.14 3.83
C VAL A 133 22.21 12.94 4.76
N TYR A 134 23.24 12.09 4.74
CA TYR A 134 23.31 10.95 5.64
C TYR A 134 23.41 11.43 7.11
N PRO A 135 22.60 10.90 8.04
CA PRO A 135 21.62 9.82 7.87
C PRO A 135 20.28 10.30 7.28
N TYR A 136 19.79 9.59 6.26
CA TYR A 136 18.53 9.92 5.60
C TYR A 136 17.35 9.94 6.57
N ARG A 137 16.56 11.01 6.54
CA ARG A 137 15.26 11.10 7.22
C ARG A 137 14.17 10.58 6.30
N THR A 138 13.23 9.81 6.85
CA THR A 138 12.13 9.26 6.05
C THR A 138 10.91 10.18 6.14
N SER A 139 10.35 10.54 4.99
CA SER A 139 9.11 11.34 4.94
C SER A 139 7.85 10.51 5.26
N LEU A 140 8.01 9.21 5.47
CA LEU A 140 6.91 8.27 5.73
C LEU A 140 6.11 8.66 6.97
N ASN A 141 6.78 9.14 8.02
CA ASN A 141 6.12 9.55 9.25
C ASN A 141 5.16 10.73 9.06
N VAL A 142 5.41 11.60 8.07
CA VAL A 142 4.54 12.74 7.74
C VAL A 142 3.27 12.27 6.99
N GLN A 143 3.39 11.21 6.19
CA GLN A 143 2.30 10.69 5.35
C GLN A 143 1.40 9.69 6.10
N ARG A 144 1.92 9.04 7.15
CA ARG A 144 1.21 8.05 7.97
C ARG A 144 -0.15 8.48 8.53
N PRO A 145 -0.33 9.68 9.11
CA PRO A 145 -1.63 10.10 9.61
C PRO A 145 -2.68 10.21 8.49
N LEU A 146 -2.28 10.74 7.32
CA LEU A 146 -3.16 10.80 6.15
C LEU A 146 -3.53 9.40 5.64
N LEU A 147 -2.56 8.47 5.62
CA LEU A 147 -2.83 7.07 5.30
C LEU A 147 -3.87 6.50 6.26
N ALA A 148 -3.67 6.62 7.57
CA ALA A 148 -4.58 6.09 8.57
C ALA A 148 -5.98 6.69 8.43
N ALA A 149 -6.09 8.01 8.27
CA ALA A 149 -7.36 8.70 8.06
C ALA A 149 -8.13 8.17 6.84
N MET A 150 -7.46 8.01 5.70
CA MET A 150 -8.10 7.50 4.48
C MET A 150 -8.49 6.02 4.59
N MET A 151 -7.71 5.21 5.30
CA MET A 151 -8.07 3.80 5.56
C MET A 151 -9.26 3.68 6.52
N ILE A 152 -9.33 4.53 7.55
CA ILE A 152 -10.49 4.58 8.47
C ILE A 152 -11.73 5.02 7.70
N LEU A 153 -11.64 6.05 6.86
CA LEU A 153 -12.75 6.49 6.01
C LEU A 153 -13.25 5.34 5.12
N ALA A 154 -12.34 4.63 4.44
CA ALA A 154 -12.71 3.47 3.64
C ALA A 154 -13.40 2.38 4.47
N ALA A 155 -12.86 2.08 5.66
CA ALA A 155 -13.46 1.08 6.56
C ALA A 155 -14.86 1.49 7.05
N ILE A 156 -15.08 2.77 7.35
CA ILE A 156 -16.40 3.30 7.72
C ILE A 156 -17.38 3.14 6.56
N LEU A 157 -17.01 3.55 5.35
CA LEU A 157 -17.87 3.41 4.16
C LEU A 157 -18.24 1.94 3.90
N ILE A 158 -17.28 1.04 4.03
CA ILE A 158 -17.49 -0.40 3.88
C ILE A 158 -18.41 -0.93 4.98
N ALA A 159 -18.23 -0.51 6.23
CA ALA A 159 -19.06 -0.93 7.35
C ALA A 159 -20.50 -0.44 7.21
N LEU A 160 -20.70 0.82 6.80
CA LEU A 160 -22.03 1.38 6.56
C LEU A 160 -22.73 0.67 5.39
N GLY A 161 -22.06 0.51 4.25
CA GLY A 161 -22.62 -0.23 3.12
C GLY A 161 -22.85 -1.72 3.42
N GLY A 162 -21.98 -2.33 4.22
CA GLY A 162 -22.13 -3.71 4.67
C GLY A 162 -23.27 -3.89 5.68
N TRP A 163 -23.52 -2.88 6.53
CA TRP A 163 -24.68 -2.88 7.41
C TRP A 163 -25.98 -2.89 6.60
N ASP A 164 -26.09 -2.05 5.58
CA ASP A 164 -27.26 -2.03 4.69
C ASP A 164 -27.41 -3.35 3.93
N PHE A 165 -26.30 -3.92 3.44
CA PHE A 165 -26.27 -5.23 2.78
C PHE A 165 -26.79 -6.36 3.68
N ILE A 166 -26.49 -6.34 4.98
CA ILE A 166 -26.90 -7.39 5.92
C ILE A 166 -28.31 -7.13 6.48
N SER A 167 -28.69 -5.87 6.69
CA SER A 167 -29.93 -5.48 7.40
C SER A 167 -31.15 -5.34 6.50
N LEU A 168 -30.97 -5.12 5.20
CA LEU A 168 -32.09 -5.10 4.26
C LEU A 168 -32.54 -6.55 3.98
N PRO A 169 -33.82 -6.91 4.23
CA PRO A 169 -34.32 -8.21 3.84
C PRO A 169 -34.21 -8.33 2.32
N HIS A 170 -33.29 -9.18 1.85
CA HIS A 170 -33.23 -9.57 0.46
C HIS A 170 -34.45 -10.47 0.20
N GLY A 171 -35.55 -9.84 -0.22
CA GLY A 171 -36.78 -10.54 -0.57
C GLY A 171 -36.49 -11.65 -1.58
N HIS A 172 -36.86 -12.87 -1.19
CA HIS A 172 -36.80 -14.08 -2.01
C HIS A 172 -37.73 -14.02 -3.22
#